data_AF-A0A7K2YSH2-F1
#
_entry.id   AF-A0A7K2YSH2-F1
#
_cell.length_a   1.000
_cell.length_b   1.000
_cell.length_c   1.000
_cell.angle_alpha   90.00
_cell.angle_beta   90.00
_cell.angle_gamma   90.00
#
_symmetry.space_group_name_H-M   'P 1'
#
loop_
_entity.id
_entity.type
_entity.pdbx_description
1 polymer ?
#
loop_
_entity_poly.entity_id
_entity_poly.type
_entity_poly.pdbx_seq_one_letter_code
_entity_poly.pdbx_strand_id
1 'polypeptide(L)'
;MLCPRIIGRLAHGHPCPSGHAWPHGQRSHRGAGGGVAHESSGPSGPGQVQGPAPRRRLFDYPRANRTGPRRWLPSFKHLLTFVLLVVSALFAILGIVYAITPVPRAINAQATQQSNVWYWSDGTEITRTGATNRQTVPLSAIPIDTRHAVLAAEDRSFYSNAGVSITGTVRALLSNVTGGGGLQGGSTITQQYVKN
;
A
#
# COMPACT_ATOMS: atom_id res chain seq x y z
N MET A 1 35.64 38.22 8.95
CA MET A 1 36.22 38.29 10.32
C MET A 1 36.15 36.88 10.92
N LEU A 2 37.24 36.12 10.79
CA LEU A 2 37.47 34.89 11.53
C LEU A 2 38.29 35.23 12.78
N CYS A 3 37.97 34.63 13.93
CA CYS A 3 38.85 34.61 15.09
C CYS A 3 38.94 33.16 15.63
N PRO A 4 40.12 32.67 16.05
CA PRO A 4 40.44 31.25 16.09
C PRO A 4 40.50 30.62 17.49
N ARG A 5 40.59 29.28 17.49
CA ARG A 5 40.93 28.34 18.58
C ARG A 5 42.19 28.69 19.37
N ILE A 6 42.18 28.44 20.69
CA ILE A 6 43.33 28.05 21.55
C ILE A 6 42.78 27.14 22.69
N ILE A 7 43.08 25.82 22.73
CA ILE A 7 44.03 25.09 23.64
C ILE A 7 43.67 25.26 25.13
N GLY A 8 43.54 24.28 26.03
CA GLY A 8 43.80 22.83 26.06
C GLY A 8 44.08 22.40 27.53
N ARG A 9 43.73 21.15 27.87
CA ARG A 9 44.38 20.25 28.86
C ARG A 9 44.00 20.24 30.37
N LEU A 10 43.98 18.99 30.88
CA LEU A 10 44.09 18.46 32.27
C LEU A 10 42.78 18.46 33.10
N ALA A 11 42.12 17.35 33.46
CA ALA A 11 42.49 16.05 34.05
C ALA A 11 42.95 16.11 35.52
N HIS A 12 42.01 15.96 36.47
CA HIS A 12 42.06 15.40 37.85
C HIS A 12 40.57 15.41 38.32
N GLY A 13 39.90 14.44 38.94
CA GLY A 13 40.26 13.35 39.84
C GLY A 13 39.37 13.49 41.11
N HIS A 14 38.62 12.43 41.47
CA HIS A 14 37.91 12.18 42.77
C HIS A 14 36.41 12.58 42.89
N PRO A 15 35.62 12.02 43.83
CA PRO A 15 34.73 10.88 43.58
C PRO A 15 33.26 11.13 44.01
N CYS A 16 32.40 10.16 43.69
CA CYS A 16 30.97 10.08 43.98
C CYS A 16 30.58 10.22 45.46
N PRO A 17 29.35 10.68 45.76
CA PRO A 17 28.63 10.33 46.98
C PRO A 17 27.51 9.30 46.73
N SER A 18 27.50 8.27 47.58
CA SER A 18 26.34 7.60 48.23
C SER A 18 24.97 7.66 47.52
N GLY A 19 24.27 6.56 47.24
CA GLY A 19 24.15 5.33 48.01
C GLY A 19 22.67 5.14 48.40
N HIS A 20 21.87 4.54 47.52
CA HIS A 20 20.56 3.98 47.88
C HIS A 20 20.50 2.53 47.42
N ALA A 21 20.62 1.64 48.41
CA ALA A 21 20.63 0.20 48.28
C ALA A 21 19.21 -0.34 48.07
N TRP A 22 19.07 -1.20 47.06
CA TRP A 22 17.93 -2.09 46.87
C TRP A 22 18.24 -3.43 47.57
N PRO A 23 17.33 -4.01 48.37
CA PRO A 23 17.58 -5.30 48.99
C PRO A 23 17.35 -6.44 47.97
N HIS A 24 18.45 -7.04 47.50
CA HIS A 24 18.44 -8.37 46.91
C HIS A 24 18.47 -9.41 48.03
N GLY A 25 17.35 -10.12 48.20
CA GLY A 25 17.25 -11.28 49.07
C GLY A 25 18.11 -12.43 48.55
N GLN A 26 19.24 -12.66 49.21
CA GLN A 26 20.10 -13.82 49.02
C GLN A 26 19.41 -15.05 49.62
N ARG A 27 19.24 -16.12 48.83
CA ARG A 27 19.02 -17.46 49.39
C ARG A 27 20.31 -18.24 49.28
N SER A 28 20.91 -18.47 50.44
CA SER A 28 22.10 -19.26 50.68
C SER A 28 21.86 -20.73 50.34
N HIS A 29 22.68 -21.28 49.46
CA HIS A 29 23.03 -22.69 49.47
C HIS A 29 24.10 -22.92 50.54
N ARG A 30 23.77 -23.69 51.59
CA ARG A 30 24.73 -24.46 52.37
C ARG A 30 24.13 -25.84 52.60
N GLY A 31 24.87 -26.86 52.17
CA GLY A 31 24.53 -28.25 52.34
C GLY A 31 24.97 -28.83 53.67
N ALA A 32 24.58 -30.09 53.82
CA ALA A 32 25.23 -31.17 54.54
C ALA A 32 25.50 -30.96 56.04
N GLY A 33 24.56 -31.44 56.85
CA GLY A 33 24.79 -31.87 58.22
C GLY A 33 23.88 -33.06 58.50
N GLY A 34 24.47 -34.25 58.60
CA GLY A 34 23.77 -35.49 58.93
C GLY A 34 23.21 -35.46 60.35
N GLY A 35 22.04 -36.04 60.53
CA GLY A 35 21.38 -36.18 61.81
C GLY A 35 20.27 -37.21 61.72
N VAL A 36 20.60 -38.43 62.17
CA VAL A 36 19.77 -39.44 62.82
C VAL A 36 18.27 -39.51 62.48
N ALA A 37 17.90 -40.69 61.97
CA ALA A 37 16.55 -41.16 61.71
C ALA A 37 15.60 -40.92 62.90
N HIS A 38 14.50 -40.22 62.62
CA HIS A 38 13.28 -40.35 63.38
C HIS A 38 12.24 -40.95 62.45
N GLU A 39 11.95 -42.23 62.67
CA GLU A 39 10.87 -42.96 62.03
C GLU A 39 9.54 -42.39 62.53
N SER A 40 8.85 -41.62 61.68
CA SER A 40 7.47 -41.26 61.88
C SER A 40 6.65 -41.79 60.71
N SER A 41 6.03 -42.94 60.93
CA SER A 41 4.99 -43.52 60.11
C SER A 41 3.78 -42.58 60.07
N GLY A 42 3.71 -41.75 59.02
CA GLY A 42 2.55 -40.94 58.67
C GLY A 42 1.85 -41.52 57.43
N PRO A 43 0.52 -41.50 57.35
CA PRO A 43 -0.22 -42.19 56.31
C PRO A 43 0.00 -41.54 54.94
N SER A 44 0.15 -42.40 53.94
CA SER A 44 0.26 -42.09 52.51
C SER A 44 -0.85 -41.15 52.05
N GLY A 45 -0.51 -39.88 51.77
CA GLY A 45 -1.43 -38.95 51.12
C GLY A 45 -1.72 -39.37 49.67
N PRO A 46 -2.92 -39.10 49.14
CA PRO A 46 -3.31 -39.58 47.82
C PRO A 46 -2.48 -38.90 46.73
N GLY A 47 -2.08 -39.70 45.73
CA GLY A 47 -1.21 -39.27 44.64
C GLY A 47 -1.71 -38.01 43.93
N GLN A 48 -0.80 -37.07 43.68
CA GLN A 48 -1.05 -35.97 42.77
C GLN A 48 -1.24 -36.54 41.36
N VAL A 49 -2.51 -36.67 40.96
CA VAL A 49 -2.88 -36.96 39.58
C VAL A 49 -2.39 -35.78 38.74
N GLN A 50 -1.38 -36.02 37.89
CA GLN A 50 -0.96 -35.05 36.88
C GLN A 50 -2.12 -34.89 35.91
N GLY A 51 -2.90 -33.82 36.10
CA GLY A 51 -4.00 -33.47 35.22
C GLY A 51 -3.48 -33.25 33.78
N PRO A 52 -4.32 -33.50 32.76
CA PRO A 52 -3.91 -33.38 31.36
C PRO A 52 -3.41 -31.95 31.07
N ALA A 53 -2.29 -31.85 30.34
CA ALA A 53 -1.70 -30.57 29.94
C ALA A 53 -2.76 -29.65 29.29
N PRO A 54 -2.77 -28.34 29.60
CA PRO A 54 -3.82 -27.45 29.13
C PRO A 54 -3.83 -27.41 27.60
N ARG A 55 -4.97 -27.81 27.01
CA ARG A 55 -5.19 -27.71 25.55
C ARG A 55 -5.06 -26.24 25.15
N ARG A 56 -4.09 -25.93 24.29
CA ARG A 56 -3.92 -24.58 23.73
C ARG A 56 -5.20 -24.24 22.97
N ARG A 57 -5.92 -23.22 23.42
CA ARG A 57 -7.13 -22.75 22.74
C ARG A 57 -6.73 -22.19 21.37
N LEU A 58 -7.41 -22.63 20.31
CA LEU A 58 -7.20 -22.12 18.94
C LEU A 58 -7.49 -20.61 18.84
N PHE A 59 -8.34 -20.10 19.73
CA PHE A 59 -8.70 -18.69 19.83
C PHE A 59 -8.49 -18.22 21.27
N ASP A 60 -7.36 -17.53 21.53
CA ASP A 60 -7.02 -16.93 22.83
C ASP A 60 -7.36 -15.43 22.81
N TYR A 61 -8.67 -15.16 22.83
CA TYR A 61 -9.23 -13.82 22.92
C TYR A 61 -10.53 -13.87 23.74
N PRO A 62 -10.74 -12.97 24.73
CA PRO A 62 -9.81 -11.96 25.26
C PRO A 62 -8.64 -12.57 26.04
N ARG A 63 -7.41 -12.10 25.78
CA ARG A 63 -6.14 -12.79 26.16
C ARG A 63 -6.10 -13.12 27.65
N ALA A 64 -6.06 -14.41 28.00
CA ALA A 64 -6.14 -14.83 29.41
C ALA A 64 -4.89 -14.43 30.22
N ASN A 65 -3.75 -14.22 29.56
CA ASN A 65 -2.45 -13.95 30.18
C ASN A 65 -2.15 -12.45 30.42
N ARG A 66 -3.09 -11.53 30.16
CA ARG A 66 -2.89 -10.09 30.40
C ARG A 66 -4.06 -9.50 31.19
N THR A 67 -3.74 -8.60 32.11
CA THR A 67 -4.72 -7.87 32.93
C THR A 67 -4.94 -6.45 32.38
N GLY A 68 -6.11 -5.86 32.68
CA GLY A 68 -6.49 -4.50 32.26
C GLY A 68 -6.98 -4.38 30.79
N PRO A 69 -7.09 -3.16 30.24
CA PRO A 69 -7.68 -2.92 28.92
C PRO A 69 -6.89 -3.56 27.77
N ARG A 70 -5.59 -3.83 27.98
CA ARG A 70 -4.71 -4.50 27.01
C ARG A 70 -5.08 -5.96 26.74
N ARG A 71 -5.94 -6.55 27.57
CA ARG A 71 -6.55 -7.88 27.38
C ARG A 71 -7.46 -7.94 26.14
N TRP A 72 -8.03 -6.81 25.76
CA TRP A 72 -8.99 -6.66 24.65
C TRP A 72 -8.33 -6.28 23.31
N LEU A 73 -7.02 -6.03 23.28
CA LEU A 73 -6.32 -5.80 22.01
C LEU A 73 -6.06 -7.16 21.34
N PRO A 74 -6.37 -7.36 20.05
CA PRO A 74 -6.01 -8.58 19.33
C PRO A 74 -4.49 -8.73 19.22
N SER A 75 -3.97 -9.97 19.23
CA SER A 75 -2.54 -10.22 18.98
C SER A 75 -2.14 -9.73 17.59
N PHE A 76 -0.89 -9.29 17.40
CA PHE A 76 -0.36 -8.88 16.09
C PHE A 76 -0.58 -9.95 15.01
N LYS A 77 -0.55 -11.24 15.40
CA LYS A 77 -0.88 -12.36 14.51
C LYS A 77 -2.32 -12.32 14.01
N HIS A 78 -3.29 -12.04 14.89
CA HIS A 78 -4.70 -11.92 14.50
C HIS A 78 -4.95 -10.66 13.64
N LEU A 79 -4.27 -9.55 13.97
CA LEU A 79 -4.32 -8.34 13.14
C LEU A 79 -3.78 -8.61 11.74
N LEU A 80 -2.63 -9.28 11.63
CA LEU A 80 -2.01 -9.65 10.36
C LEU A 80 -2.92 -10.60 9.55
N THR A 81 -3.47 -11.64 10.17
CA THR A 81 -4.41 -12.56 9.52
C THR A 81 -5.67 -11.83 9.03
N PHE A 82 -6.23 -10.92 9.83
CA PHE A 82 -7.38 -10.13 9.44
C PHE A 82 -7.07 -9.21 8.25
N VAL A 83 -5.94 -8.50 8.28
CA VAL A 83 -5.50 -7.63 7.16
C VAL A 83 -5.31 -8.44 5.88
N LEU A 84 -4.64 -9.59 5.95
CA LEU A 84 -4.44 -10.46 4.79
C LEU A 84 -5.76 -11.00 4.24
N LEU A 85 -6.71 -11.38 5.10
CA LEU A 85 -8.04 -11.82 4.69
C LEU A 85 -8.77 -10.69 3.97
N VAL A 86 -8.80 -9.48 4.54
CA VAL A 86 -9.44 -8.30 3.93
C VAL A 86 -8.82 -7.99 2.57
N VAL A 87 -7.49 -7.97 2.47
CA VAL A 87 -6.78 -7.73 1.21
C VAL A 87 -7.12 -8.82 0.18
N SER A 88 -7.11 -10.10 0.57
CA SER A 88 -7.45 -11.20 -0.34
C SER A 88 -8.90 -11.13 -0.81
N ALA A 89 -9.82 -10.74 0.08
CA ALA A 89 -11.23 -10.56 -0.26
C ALA A 89 -11.40 -9.40 -1.24
N LEU A 90 -10.69 -8.28 -1.05
CA LEU A 90 -10.70 -7.16 -1.99
C LEU A 90 -10.19 -7.56 -3.38
N PHE A 91 -9.08 -8.32 -3.46
CA PHE A 91 -8.57 -8.82 -4.74
C PHE A 91 -9.54 -9.83 -5.39
N ALA A 92 -10.17 -10.70 -4.61
CA ALA A 92 -11.18 -11.62 -5.12
C ALA A 92 -12.41 -10.88 -5.66
N ILE A 93 -12.92 -9.89 -4.93
CA ILE A 93 -14.03 -9.04 -5.38
C ILE A 93 -13.65 -8.30 -6.66
N LEU A 94 -12.47 -7.68 -6.71
CA LEU A 94 -11.99 -6.99 -7.90
C LEU A 94 -11.88 -7.94 -9.11
N GLY A 95 -11.33 -9.14 -8.92
CA GLY A 95 -11.22 -10.15 -9.96
C GLY A 95 -12.58 -10.64 -10.45
N ILE A 96 -13.54 -10.84 -9.54
CA ILE A 96 -14.92 -11.20 -9.89
C ILE A 96 -15.57 -10.06 -10.68
N VAL A 97 -15.50 -8.82 -10.18
CA VAL A 97 -16.04 -7.63 -10.86
C VAL A 97 -15.44 -7.49 -12.25
N TYR A 98 -14.12 -7.67 -12.40
CA TYR A 98 -13.46 -7.63 -13.70
C TYR A 98 -13.97 -8.73 -14.64
N ALA A 99 -14.14 -9.96 -14.15
CA ALA A 99 -14.60 -11.09 -14.95
C ALA A 99 -16.08 -10.98 -15.36
N ILE A 100 -16.92 -10.38 -14.52
CA ILE A 100 -18.36 -10.22 -14.79
C ILE A 100 -18.71 -8.91 -15.49
N THR A 101 -17.82 -7.93 -15.53
CA THR A 101 -18.09 -6.65 -16.20
C THR A 101 -18.02 -6.86 -17.72
N PRO A 102 -19.16 -6.85 -18.43
CA PRO A 102 -19.14 -6.98 -19.87
C PRO A 102 -18.57 -5.68 -20.46
N VAL A 103 -17.63 -5.79 -21.41
CA VAL A 103 -17.20 -4.64 -22.19
C VAL A 103 -18.41 -4.11 -22.96
N PRO A 104 -18.79 -2.82 -22.81
CA PRO A 104 -19.99 -2.28 -23.44
C PRO A 104 -19.91 -2.40 -24.97
N ARG A 105 -20.68 -3.33 -25.55
CA ARG A 105 -20.74 -3.50 -27.02
C ARG A 105 -21.27 -2.25 -27.73
N ALA A 106 -22.08 -1.44 -27.04
CA ALA A 106 -22.64 -0.20 -27.57
C ALA A 106 -21.57 0.89 -27.81
N ILE A 107 -20.52 0.95 -26.98
CA ILE A 107 -19.39 1.87 -27.20
C ILE A 107 -18.62 1.45 -28.46
N ASN A 108 -18.40 0.15 -28.66
CA ASN A 108 -17.76 -0.35 -29.88
C ASN A 108 -18.58 -0.02 -31.14
N ALA A 109 -19.91 -0.16 -31.07
CA ALA A 109 -20.79 0.16 -32.20
C ALA A 109 -20.70 1.65 -32.59
N GLN A 110 -20.69 2.57 -31.62
CA GLN A 110 -20.48 4.00 -31.86
C GLN A 110 -19.05 4.33 -32.32
N ALA A 111 -18.03 3.64 -31.77
CA ALA A 111 -16.64 3.80 -32.19
C ALA A 111 -16.45 3.43 -33.67
N THR A 112 -17.19 2.44 -34.17
CA THR A 112 -17.18 2.03 -35.59
C THR A 112 -18.09 2.84 -36.51
N GLN A 113 -18.90 3.78 -36.00
CA GLN A 113 -19.76 4.59 -36.87
C GLN A 113 -18.89 5.49 -37.76
N GLN A 114 -19.09 5.36 -39.07
CA GLN A 114 -18.46 6.17 -40.10
C GLN A 114 -19.52 6.85 -40.96
N SER A 115 -19.18 8.01 -41.50
CA SER A 115 -19.94 8.63 -42.58
C SER A 115 -19.51 8.05 -43.92
N ASN A 116 -20.48 7.73 -44.79
CA ASN A 116 -20.22 7.53 -46.20
C ASN A 116 -20.06 8.90 -46.88
N VAL A 117 -19.00 9.03 -47.69
CA VAL A 117 -18.71 10.24 -48.46
C VAL A 117 -18.77 9.89 -49.93
N TRP A 118 -19.56 10.63 -50.70
CA TRP A 118 -19.63 10.48 -52.14
C TRP A 118 -18.83 11.59 -52.81
N TYR A 119 -18.07 11.26 -53.84
CA TYR A 119 -17.24 12.20 -54.60
C TYR A 119 -17.68 12.23 -56.06
N TRP A 120 -17.55 13.40 -56.68
CA TRP A 120 -17.65 13.57 -58.13
C TRP A 120 -16.43 12.95 -58.83
N SER A 121 -16.48 12.82 -60.16
CA SER A 121 -15.38 12.24 -60.95
C SER A 121 -14.08 13.05 -60.92
N ASP A 122 -14.16 14.33 -60.55
CA ASP A 122 -13.03 15.23 -60.33
C ASP A 122 -12.45 15.16 -58.91
N GLY A 123 -13.07 14.37 -58.02
CA GLY A 123 -12.68 14.20 -56.62
C GLY A 123 -13.32 15.20 -55.64
N THR A 124 -14.22 16.08 -56.07
CA THR A 124 -14.92 17.01 -55.17
C THR A 124 -16.05 16.30 -54.40
N GLU A 125 -16.26 16.64 -53.11
CA GLU A 125 -17.28 15.99 -52.26
C GLU A 125 -18.70 16.39 -52.68
N ILE A 126 -19.55 15.40 -52.98
CA ILE A 126 -20.97 15.59 -53.32
C ILE A 126 -21.78 15.80 -52.06
N THR A 127 -21.68 14.83 -51.15
CA THR A 127 -22.46 14.78 -49.91
C THR A 127 -21.86 13.75 -48.96
N ARG A 128 -22.30 13.81 -47.71
CA ARG A 128 -21.87 12.93 -46.63
C ARG A 128 -23.08 12.50 -45.81
N THR A 129 -23.25 11.19 -45.62
CA THR A 129 -24.37 10.61 -44.87
C THR A 129 -23.87 9.65 -43.81
N GLY A 130 -24.49 9.69 -42.64
CA GLY A 130 -24.19 8.85 -41.50
C GLY A 130 -24.62 9.53 -40.21
N ALA A 131 -24.73 8.76 -39.12
CA ALA A 131 -25.10 9.31 -37.81
C ALA A 131 -24.01 10.22 -37.20
N THR A 132 -22.78 10.17 -37.74
CA THR A 132 -21.65 10.96 -37.27
C THR A 132 -20.77 11.37 -38.45
N ASN A 133 -20.21 12.58 -38.41
CA ASN A 133 -19.24 13.05 -39.40
C ASN A 133 -17.84 12.53 -39.04
N ARG A 134 -17.55 11.26 -39.39
CA ARG A 134 -16.26 10.60 -39.10
C ARG A 134 -15.83 9.75 -40.29
N GLN A 135 -14.57 9.90 -40.69
CA GLN A 135 -13.92 9.06 -41.68
C GLN A 135 -12.67 8.43 -41.06
N THR A 136 -12.54 7.10 -41.15
CA THR A 136 -11.32 6.43 -40.70
C THR A 136 -10.23 6.57 -41.74
N VAL A 137 -9.11 7.12 -41.30
CA VAL A 137 -7.90 7.31 -42.11
C VAL A 137 -6.78 6.50 -41.46
N PRO A 138 -6.00 5.70 -42.22
CA PRO A 138 -4.88 4.98 -41.64
C PRO A 138 -3.82 5.97 -41.14
N LEU A 139 -3.13 5.64 -40.05
CA LEU A 139 -2.10 6.50 -39.46
C LEU A 139 -0.96 6.84 -40.44
N SER A 140 -0.71 5.98 -41.42
CA SER A 140 0.28 6.19 -42.49
C SER A 140 -0.08 7.31 -43.47
N ALA A 141 -1.36 7.64 -43.61
CA ALA A 141 -1.82 8.75 -44.44
C ALA A 141 -1.75 10.11 -43.72
N ILE A 142 -1.41 10.12 -42.42
CA ILE A 142 -1.25 11.34 -41.63
C ILE A 142 0.23 11.75 -41.66
N PRO A 143 0.56 12.98 -42.09
CA PRO A 143 1.91 13.50 -42.06
C PRO A 143 2.54 13.39 -40.67
N ILE A 144 3.83 13.06 -40.63
CA ILE A 144 4.55 12.84 -39.38
C ILE A 144 4.56 14.09 -38.50
N ASP A 145 4.67 15.27 -39.10
CA ASP A 145 4.66 16.55 -38.40
C ASP A 145 3.32 16.82 -37.72
N THR A 146 2.20 16.49 -38.38
CA THR A 146 0.86 16.61 -37.77
C THR A 146 0.72 15.67 -36.58
N ARG A 147 1.21 14.43 -36.70
CA ARG A 147 1.21 13.48 -35.57
C ARG A 147 2.01 14.04 -34.40
N HIS A 148 3.22 14.54 -34.65
CA HIS A 148 4.06 15.11 -33.61
C HIS A 148 3.48 16.38 -32.99
N ALA A 149 2.82 17.24 -33.77
CA ALA A 149 2.17 18.44 -33.26
C ALA A 149 1.06 18.09 -32.26
N VAL A 150 0.20 17.12 -32.59
CA VAL A 150 -0.86 16.65 -31.70
C VAL A 150 -0.27 16.00 -30.45
N LEU A 151 0.73 15.12 -30.62
CA LEU A 151 1.41 14.51 -29.47
C LEU A 151 2.09 15.57 -28.59
N ALA A 152 2.70 16.60 -29.17
CA ALA A 152 3.38 17.65 -28.41
C ALA A 152 2.41 18.50 -27.57
N ALA A 153 1.20 18.71 -28.09
CA ALA A 153 0.13 19.48 -27.45
C ALA A 153 -0.64 18.66 -26.40
N GLU A 154 -1.03 17.42 -26.73
CA GLU A 154 -1.96 16.61 -25.92
C GLU A 154 -1.27 15.58 -25.03
N ASP A 155 -0.24 14.87 -25.51
CA ASP A 155 0.48 13.85 -24.74
C ASP A 155 1.90 13.58 -25.27
N ARG A 156 2.87 14.34 -24.74
CA ARG A 156 4.29 14.24 -25.17
C ARG A 156 4.91 12.88 -24.90
N SER A 157 4.36 12.15 -23.94
CA SER A 157 4.85 10.87 -23.45
C SER A 157 4.09 9.68 -24.02
N PHE A 158 3.23 9.89 -25.02
CA PHE A 158 2.28 8.88 -25.50
C PHE A 158 2.93 7.52 -25.83
N TYR A 159 4.09 7.51 -26.49
CA TYR A 159 4.77 6.27 -26.86
C TYR A 159 5.50 5.57 -25.69
N SER A 160 5.73 6.25 -24.59
CA SER A 160 6.46 5.72 -23.42
C SER A 160 5.58 5.56 -22.18
N ASN A 161 4.37 6.11 -22.18
CA ASN A 161 3.44 6.02 -21.06
C ASN A 161 2.51 4.80 -21.18
N ALA A 162 1.98 4.33 -20.05
CA ALA A 162 1.05 3.21 -20.00
C ALA A 162 -0.41 3.67 -20.18
N GLY A 163 -0.66 4.67 -21.04
CA GLY A 163 -1.97 5.29 -21.22
C GLY A 163 -2.32 6.33 -20.14
N VAL A 164 -1.45 6.58 -19.17
CA VAL A 164 -1.56 7.68 -18.19
C VAL A 164 -0.19 8.34 -18.02
N SER A 165 -0.12 9.66 -18.16
CA SER A 165 1.11 10.43 -17.96
C SER A 165 1.16 10.95 -16.53
N ILE A 166 1.91 10.26 -15.66
CA ILE A 166 2.06 10.67 -14.25
C ILE A 166 2.67 12.08 -14.17
N THR A 167 3.71 12.33 -14.97
CA THR A 167 4.39 13.64 -15.00
C THR A 167 3.49 14.73 -15.57
N GLY A 168 2.65 14.43 -16.57
CA GLY A 168 1.64 15.36 -17.11
C GLY A 168 0.57 15.71 -16.09
N THR A 169 0.00 14.71 -15.43
CA THR A 169 -1.02 14.89 -14.37
C THR A 169 -0.48 15.66 -13.18
N VAL A 170 0.72 15.33 -12.69
CA VAL A 170 1.33 16.02 -11.55
C VAL A 170 1.66 17.47 -11.90
N ARG A 171 2.21 17.73 -13.09
CA ARG A 171 2.49 19.12 -13.55
C ARG A 171 1.21 19.94 -13.63
N ALA A 172 0.17 19.37 -14.26
CA ALA A 172 -1.13 20.03 -14.39
C ALA A 172 -1.77 20.31 -13.03
N LEU A 173 -1.70 19.35 -12.11
CA LEU A 173 -2.18 19.54 -10.74
C LEU A 173 -1.40 20.66 -10.03
N LEU A 174 -0.07 20.63 -10.11
CA LEU A 174 0.77 21.65 -9.50
C LEU A 174 0.48 23.03 -10.10
N SER A 175 0.43 23.18 -11.43
CA SER A 175 0.16 24.47 -12.08
C SER A 175 -1.22 25.03 -11.73
N ASN A 176 -2.24 24.15 -11.65
CA ASN A 176 -3.60 24.54 -11.29
C ASN A 176 -3.70 24.96 -9.81
N VAL A 177 -2.96 24.28 -8.92
CA VAL A 177 -2.93 24.59 -7.48
C VAL A 177 -2.10 25.85 -7.19
N THR A 178 -0.98 26.07 -7.88
CA THR A 178 -0.11 27.23 -7.68
C THR A 178 -0.60 28.49 -8.40
N GLY A 179 -1.81 28.47 -8.99
CA GLY A 179 -2.43 29.64 -9.63
C GLY A 179 -1.72 30.14 -10.90
N GLY A 180 -0.87 29.31 -11.50
CA GLY A 180 0.01 29.69 -12.61
C GLY A 180 -0.70 29.68 -13.97
N GLY A 181 -1.61 30.61 -14.20
CA GLY A 181 -1.92 31.07 -15.56
C GLY A 181 -2.80 30.19 -16.45
N GLY A 182 -3.68 29.36 -15.89
CA GLY A 182 -4.74 28.67 -16.64
C GLY A 182 -4.86 27.18 -16.31
N LEU A 183 -6.02 26.60 -16.61
CA LEU A 183 -6.27 25.16 -16.46
C LEU A 183 -5.37 24.38 -17.43
N GLN A 184 -4.34 23.72 -16.90
CA GLN A 184 -3.52 22.79 -17.68
C GLN A 184 -4.18 21.41 -17.70
N GLY A 185 -4.31 20.83 -18.89
CA GLY A 185 -4.77 19.46 -19.07
C GLY A 185 -3.65 18.46 -18.77
N GLY A 186 -3.89 17.53 -17.86
CA GLY A 186 -2.97 16.42 -17.54
C GLY A 186 -3.35 15.08 -18.17
N SER A 187 -4.49 15.03 -18.86
CA SER A 187 -5.06 13.78 -19.40
C SER A 187 -4.38 13.34 -20.69
N THR A 188 -4.22 12.04 -20.87
CA THR A 188 -3.60 11.42 -22.05
C THR A 188 -4.60 11.19 -23.18
N ILE A 189 -4.09 11.00 -24.40
CA ILE A 189 -4.91 10.62 -25.56
C ILE A 189 -5.74 9.35 -25.27
N THR A 190 -5.19 8.37 -24.54
CA THR A 190 -5.92 7.16 -24.16
C THR A 190 -7.09 7.46 -23.22
N GLN A 191 -6.93 8.36 -22.24
CA GLN A 191 -8.04 8.77 -21.38
C GLN A 191 -9.10 9.53 -22.19
N GLN A 192 -8.68 10.36 -23.14
CA GLN A 192 -9.60 11.08 -24.01
C GLN A 192 -10.34 10.17 -24.99
N TYR A 193 -9.74 9.06 -25.38
CA TYR A 193 -10.39 8.03 -26.18
C TYR A 193 -11.45 7.26 -25.39
N VAL A 194 -11.17 6.89 -24.14
CA VAL A 194 -12.12 6.14 -23.30
C VAL A 194 -13.35 6.96 -22.93
N LYS A 195 -13.21 8.29 -22.79
CA LYS A 195 -14.32 9.18 -22.40
C LYS A 195 -15.27 9.56 -23.56
N ASN A 196 -14.93 9.23 -24.81
CA ASN A 196 -15.57 9.75 -26.03
C ASN A 196 -16.19 8.63 -26.87
#